data_AF-A0A967LU51-F1
#
_entry.id   AF-A0A967LU51-F1
#
_cell.length_a   1.000
_cell.length_b   1.000
_cell.length_c   1.000
_cell.angle_alpha   90.00
_cell.angle_beta   90.00
_cell.angle_gamma   90.00
#
_symmetry.space_group_name_H-M   'P 1'
#
loop_
_entity.id
_entity.type
_entity.pdbx_description
1 polymer ?
#
loop_
_entity_poly.entity_id
_entity_poly.type
_entity_poly.pdbx_seq_one_letter_code
_entity_poly.pdbx_strand_id
1 'polypeptide(L)'
;MAIRCNDANGSSADFNNAASLRTDPITAMHWVNNYADTGRTFLSVWDGSTNRAWRTSAATGPTNMRTRLSTDGANQLSTSSSTTIANDGTWYHMAFMYDGTDNEFWLNGVLDATSVDAGGLFASTADLSIGG
;
A
#
# COMPACT_ATOMS: atom_id res chain seq x y z
N MET A 1 -17.99 1.32 -10.47
CA MET A 1 -17.30 0.12 -11.01
C MET A 1 -16.27 -0.31 -9.97
N ALA A 2 -16.17 -1.60 -9.66
CA ALA A 2 -15.18 -2.12 -8.71
C ALA A 2 -14.44 -3.29 -9.36
N ILE A 3 -13.14 -3.40 -9.12
CA ILE A 3 -12.31 -4.51 -9.58
C ILE A 3 -12.26 -5.53 -8.45
N ARG A 4 -12.55 -6.81 -8.74
CA ARG A 4 -12.40 -7.91 -7.79
C ARG A 4 -11.17 -8.75 -8.16
N CYS A 5 -10.20 -8.83 -7.26
CA CYS A 5 -9.05 -9.73 -7.36
C CYS A 5 -9.36 -11.04 -6.60
N ASN A 6 -9.73 -12.10 -7.33
CA ASN A 6 -10.45 -13.26 -6.76
C ASN A 6 -9.64 -14.55 -6.60
N ASP A 7 -8.35 -14.61 -6.91
CA ASP A 7 -7.59 -15.85 -6.82
C ASP A 7 -6.45 -15.79 -5.80
N ALA A 8 -6.07 -16.98 -5.32
CA ALA A 8 -4.96 -17.20 -4.38
C ALA A 8 -3.59 -17.20 -5.09
N ASN A 9 -3.55 -16.90 -6.39
CA ASN A 9 -2.38 -17.03 -7.27
C ASN A 9 -1.95 -15.71 -7.92
N GLY A 10 -2.38 -14.56 -7.41
CA GLY A 10 -1.86 -13.26 -7.85
C GLY A 10 -2.56 -12.67 -9.07
N SER A 11 -3.90 -12.56 -9.06
CA SER A 11 -4.62 -11.66 -9.96
C SER A 11 -4.26 -10.21 -9.63
N SER A 12 -3.21 -9.70 -10.28
CA SER A 12 -2.93 -8.28 -10.39
C SER A 12 -3.37 -7.75 -11.76
N ALA A 13 -3.80 -6.49 -11.77
CA ALA A 13 -3.84 -5.69 -12.99
C ALA A 13 -2.63 -4.77 -12.98
N ASP A 14 -1.71 -4.98 -13.91
CA ASP A 14 -0.44 -4.27 -13.96
C ASP A 14 -0.46 -3.16 -15.02
N PHE A 15 0.15 -2.04 -14.65
CA PHE A 15 0.28 -0.85 -15.48
C PHE A 15 1.75 -0.47 -15.53
N ASN A 16 2.28 -0.29 -16.74
CA ASN A 16 3.68 0.06 -16.96
C ASN A 16 4.09 1.24 -16.06
N ASN A 17 5.14 1.04 -15.26
CA ASN A 17 5.65 2.08 -14.38
C ASN A 17 6.50 3.11 -15.15
N ALA A 18 5.80 3.98 -15.88
CA ALA A 18 6.38 5.12 -16.56
C ALA A 18 7.02 6.10 -15.56
N ALA A 19 8.04 6.85 -15.99
CA ALA A 19 8.73 7.82 -15.14
C ALA A 19 7.77 8.87 -14.51
N SER A 20 6.65 9.19 -15.19
CA SER A 20 5.61 10.09 -14.66
C SER A 20 4.84 9.54 -13.46
N LEU A 21 4.92 8.23 -13.19
CA LEU A 21 4.30 7.57 -12.04
C LEU A 21 5.29 7.36 -10.88
N ARG A 22 6.57 7.63 -11.09
CA ARG A 22 7.63 7.54 -10.08
C ARG A 22 7.81 8.90 -9.41
N THR A 23 6.87 9.28 -8.57
CA THR A 23 6.90 10.57 -7.87
C THR A 23 7.40 10.42 -6.44
N ASP A 24 8.11 11.44 -6.00
CA ASP A 24 8.51 11.66 -4.61
C ASP A 24 8.36 13.18 -4.38
N PRO A 25 7.36 13.64 -3.61
CA PRO A 25 6.46 12.90 -2.73
C PRO A 25 5.39 12.06 -3.47
N ILE A 26 4.67 11.19 -2.75
CA ILE A 26 3.59 10.35 -3.28
C ILE A 26 2.32 10.46 -2.44
N THR A 27 1.18 10.36 -3.12
CA THR A 27 -0.11 10.03 -2.50
C THR A 27 -0.77 8.92 -3.31
N ALA A 28 -1.16 7.84 -2.64
CA ALA A 28 -1.92 6.75 -3.22
C ALA A 28 -3.19 6.52 -2.40
N MET A 29 -4.35 6.54 -3.06
CA MET A 29 -5.64 6.39 -2.37
C MET A 29 -6.58 5.46 -3.15
N HIS A 30 -7.36 4.67 -2.42
CA HIS A 30 -8.33 3.76 -3.01
C HIS A 30 -9.42 3.40 -2.00
N TRP A 31 -10.56 2.98 -2.54
CA TRP A 31 -11.59 2.29 -1.76
C TRP A 31 -11.29 0.80 -1.75
N VAL A 32 -11.30 0.19 -0.57
CA VAL A 32 -11.02 -1.22 -0.39
C VAL A 32 -12.15 -1.89 0.38
N ASN A 33 -12.48 -3.09 -0.07
CA ASN A 33 -13.38 -4.02 0.60
C ASN A 33 -12.57 -5.28 0.90
N ASN A 34 -12.05 -5.39 2.12
CA ASN A 34 -11.14 -6.47 2.46
C ASN A 34 -11.91 -7.70 2.94
N TYR A 35 -11.73 -8.82 2.23
CA TYR A 35 -12.26 -10.14 2.58
C TYR A 35 -11.19 -11.12 3.07
N ALA A 36 -9.93 -10.68 3.22
CA ALA A 36 -8.80 -11.56 3.50
C ALA A 36 -8.09 -11.22 4.81
N ASP A 37 -7.71 -12.27 5.54
CA ASP A 37 -7.21 -12.13 6.91
C ASP A 37 -5.73 -11.81 7.02
N THR A 38 -4.90 -11.99 5.97
CA THR A 38 -3.48 -11.59 6.02
C THR A 38 -2.86 -11.30 4.64
N GLY A 39 -1.97 -10.30 4.60
CA GLY A 39 -0.85 -10.22 3.65
C GLY A 39 -1.14 -9.83 2.20
N ARG A 40 -2.39 -9.66 1.78
CA ARG A 40 -2.76 -9.31 0.40
C ARG A 40 -2.39 -7.88 0.04
N THR A 41 -1.96 -7.67 -1.20
CA THR A 41 -1.66 -6.35 -1.74
C THR A 41 -2.91 -5.76 -2.39
N PHE A 42 -3.17 -4.46 -2.16
CA PHE A 42 -4.28 -3.75 -2.79
C PHE A 42 -3.80 -2.93 -3.98
N LEU A 43 -2.73 -2.16 -3.75
CA LEU A 43 -2.10 -1.28 -4.74
C LEU A 43 -0.60 -1.20 -4.43
N SER A 44 0.27 -1.36 -5.41
CA SER A 44 1.71 -1.38 -5.18
C SER A 44 2.56 -0.96 -6.37
N VAL A 45 3.76 -0.48 -6.05
CA VAL A 45 4.95 -0.54 -6.91
C VAL A 45 5.99 -1.35 -6.13
N TRP A 46 5.94 -2.67 -6.32
CA TRP A 46 6.64 -3.62 -5.46
C TRP A 46 6.90 -4.95 -6.14
N ASP A 47 8.18 -5.30 -6.34
CA ASP A 47 8.59 -6.60 -6.87
C ASP A 47 9.69 -7.24 -5.99
N GLY A 48 9.41 -8.43 -5.47
CA GLY A 48 10.38 -9.26 -4.77
C GLY A 48 11.02 -8.63 -3.52
N SER A 49 12.32 -8.89 -3.33
CA SER A 49 13.10 -8.53 -2.13
C SER A 49 14.03 -7.33 -2.28
N THR A 50 14.28 -6.87 -3.50
CA THR A 50 15.27 -5.82 -3.80
C THR A 50 14.76 -4.78 -4.80
N ASN A 51 13.46 -4.77 -5.10
CA ASN A 51 12.85 -3.85 -6.05
C ASN A 51 11.51 -3.31 -5.50
N ARG A 52 11.59 -2.66 -4.34
CA ARG A 52 10.43 -2.21 -3.56
C ARG A 52 10.39 -0.69 -3.54
N ALA A 53 9.29 -0.06 -3.92
CA ALA A 53 9.06 1.35 -3.63
C ALA A 53 8.04 1.49 -2.51
N TRP A 54 6.79 1.09 -2.77
CA TRP A 54 5.71 1.20 -1.81
C TRP A 54 4.58 0.22 -2.12
N ARG A 55 3.77 -0.06 -1.11
CA ARG A 55 2.50 -0.79 -1.27
C ARG A 55 1.50 -0.49 -0.16
N THR A 56 0.24 -0.65 -0.50
CA THR A 56 -0.86 -0.75 0.46
C THR A 56 -1.30 -2.21 0.53
N SER A 57 -1.46 -2.75 1.74
CA SER A 57 -1.70 -4.19 1.92
C SER A 57 -2.48 -4.49 3.18
N ALA A 58 -3.06 -5.68 3.26
CA ALA A 58 -3.54 -6.22 4.50
C ALA A 58 -2.38 -6.46 5.49
N ALA A 59 -2.60 -6.11 6.75
CA ALA A 59 -1.69 -6.40 7.86
C ALA A 59 -2.07 -7.73 8.55
N THR A 60 -1.25 -8.15 9.51
CA THR A 60 -1.50 -9.30 10.38
C THR A 60 -1.90 -8.77 11.76
N GLY A 61 -2.98 -9.29 12.35
CA GLY A 61 -3.41 -8.91 13.70
C GLY A 61 -4.59 -7.92 13.73
N PRO A 62 -4.83 -7.20 14.84
CA PRO A 62 -6.04 -6.37 15.03
C PRO A 62 -6.16 -5.22 14.01
N THR A 63 -5.07 -4.93 13.31
CA THR A 63 -4.95 -3.92 12.27
C THR A 63 -4.96 -4.62 10.92
N ASN A 64 -6.08 -4.57 10.18
CA ASN A 64 -6.21 -5.34 8.95
C ASN A 64 -5.65 -4.65 7.71
N MET A 65 -5.15 -3.40 7.80
CA MET A 65 -4.53 -2.68 6.68
C MET A 65 -3.26 -1.94 7.11
N ARG A 66 -2.32 -1.78 6.17
CA ARG A 66 -1.06 -1.05 6.36
C ARG A 66 -0.53 -0.47 5.05
N THR A 67 0.31 0.54 5.18
CA THR A 67 1.26 0.96 4.14
C THR A 67 2.61 0.31 4.40
N ARG A 68 3.36 0.11 3.32
CA ARG A 68 4.80 -0.15 3.38
C ARG A 68 5.51 0.70 2.36
N LEU A 69 6.72 1.12 2.68
CA LEU A 69 7.61 1.81 1.76
C LEU A 69 9.05 1.34 1.94
N SER A 70 9.89 1.68 0.98
CA SER A 70 11.33 1.43 0.98
C SER A 70 12.06 2.61 0.35
N THR A 71 13.16 3.02 1.00
CA THR A 71 14.06 4.08 0.53
C THR A 71 15.31 3.51 -0.19
N ASP A 72 15.57 2.21 -0.06
CA ASP A 72 16.74 1.53 -0.63
C ASP A 72 16.41 0.33 -1.54
N GLY A 73 15.13 0.04 -1.74
CA GLY A 73 14.64 -1.08 -2.55
C GLY A 73 14.59 -2.42 -1.83
N ALA A 74 15.21 -2.54 -0.65
CA ALA A 74 15.39 -3.80 0.07
C ALA A 74 14.75 -3.78 1.46
N ASN A 75 15.11 -2.82 2.30
CA ASN A 75 14.51 -2.65 3.62
C ASN A 75 13.14 -1.99 3.50
N GLN A 76 12.23 -2.36 4.39
CA GLN A 76 10.87 -1.81 4.37
C GLN A 76 10.47 -1.31 5.73
N LEU A 77 9.72 -0.22 5.73
CA LEU A 77 8.98 0.24 6.89
C LEU A 77 7.50 -0.03 6.69
N SER A 78 6.77 -0.11 7.80
CA SER A 78 5.34 -0.40 7.80
C SER A 78 4.63 0.53 8.75
N THR A 79 3.55 1.13 8.28
CA THR A 79 2.61 1.89 9.10
C THR A 79 1.27 1.20 9.02
N SER A 80 0.84 0.60 10.13
CA SER A 80 -0.44 -0.09 10.22
C SER A 80 -1.50 0.84 10.79
N SER A 81 -2.74 0.66 10.32
CA SER A 81 -3.92 1.28 10.92
C SER A 81 -3.91 1.12 12.44
N SER A 82 -4.20 2.17 13.21
CA SER A 82 -4.46 2.05 14.66
C SER A 82 -5.91 1.66 14.94
N THR A 83 -6.81 1.91 13.99
CA THR A 83 -8.21 1.46 14.04
C THR A 83 -8.35 -0.01 13.64
N THR A 84 -9.20 -0.75 14.35
CA THR A 84 -9.63 -2.10 13.96
C THR A 84 -10.54 -2.02 12.74
N ILE A 85 -10.14 -2.69 11.66
CA ILE A 85 -10.86 -2.71 10.39
C ILE A 85 -11.54 -4.07 10.26
N ALA A 86 -12.87 -4.12 10.14
CA ALA A 86 -13.58 -5.39 10.00
C ALA A 86 -13.37 -6.01 8.60
N ASN A 87 -13.13 -7.32 8.56
CA ASN A 87 -13.08 -8.12 7.32
C ASN A 87 -14.46 -8.73 6.99
N ASP A 88 -15.52 -7.91 7.05
CA ASP A 88 -16.93 -8.34 6.95
C ASP A 88 -17.61 -7.90 5.64
N GLY A 89 -16.83 -7.41 4.68
CA GLY A 89 -17.37 -6.80 3.46
C GLY A 89 -17.74 -5.32 3.62
N THR A 90 -17.31 -4.65 4.69
CA THR A 90 -17.40 -3.19 4.80
C THR A 90 -16.37 -2.52 3.87
N TRP A 91 -16.79 -1.44 3.21
CA TRP A 91 -15.91 -0.59 2.40
C TRP A 91 -15.22 0.45 3.27
N TYR A 92 -13.91 0.61 3.07
CA TYR A 92 -13.10 1.64 3.71
C TYR A 92 -12.37 2.46 2.64
N HIS A 93 -12.27 3.76 2.86
CA HIS A 93 -11.38 4.60 2.07
C HIS A 93 -10.00 4.61 2.73
N MET A 94 -8.98 4.16 2.01
CA MET A 94 -7.60 4.15 2.48
C MET A 94 -6.78 5.14 1.67
N ALA A 95 -5.96 5.95 2.34
CA ALA A 95 -4.91 6.72 1.67
C ALA A 95 -3.55 6.54 2.36
N PHE A 96 -2.53 6.57 1.53
CA PHE A 96 -1.11 6.59 1.86
C PHE A 96 -0.56 7.92 1.38
N MET A 97 0.12 8.64 2.27
CA MET A 97 0.89 9.83 1.89
C MET A 97 2.31 9.66 2.40
N TYR A 98 3.28 9.99 1.54
CA TYR A 98 4.67 10.10 1.94
C TYR A 98 5.30 11.31 1.30
N ASP A 99 5.86 12.17 2.14
CA ASP A 99 6.42 13.46 1.74
C ASP A 99 7.96 13.48 1.68
N GLY A 100 8.60 12.32 1.82
CA GLY A 100 10.04 12.16 1.98
C GLY A 100 10.49 12.12 3.45
N THR A 101 9.57 12.27 4.41
CA THR A 101 9.83 12.14 5.84
C THR A 101 8.70 11.40 6.57
N ASP A 102 7.45 11.78 6.40
CA ASP A 102 6.32 11.22 7.14
C ASP A 102 5.53 10.24 6.28
N ASN A 103 5.40 8.98 6.75
CA ASN A 103 4.54 7.97 6.15
C ASN A 103 3.21 7.94 6.90
N GLU A 104 2.21 8.54 6.29
CA GLU A 104 0.88 8.70 6.85
C GLU A 104 -0.11 7.67 6.27
N PHE A 105 -0.86 7.06 7.18
CA PHE A 105 -1.99 6.19 6.90
C PHE A 105 -3.28 6.92 7.26
N TRP A 106 -4.15 7.08 6.28
CA TRP A 106 -5.46 7.72 6.43
C TRP A 106 -6.57 6.70 6.21
N LEU A 107 -7.54 6.66 7.12
CA LEU A 107 -8.72 5.80 7.05
C LEU A 107 -9.99 6.64 7.05
N ASN A 108 -10.85 6.47 6.05
CA ASN A 108 -12.10 7.21 5.91
C ASN A 108 -11.92 8.74 5.99
N GLY A 109 -10.78 9.24 5.50
CA GLY A 109 -10.45 10.67 5.48
C GLY A 109 -9.86 11.21 6.79
N VAL A 110 -9.59 10.36 7.77
CA VAL A 110 -8.97 10.74 9.06
C VAL A 110 -7.57 10.15 9.13
N LEU A 111 -6.57 10.94 9.56
CA LEU A 111 -5.23 10.44 9.85
C LEU A 111 -5.32 9.46 11.02
N ASP A 112 -4.95 8.21 10.75
CA ASP A 112 -5.17 7.10 11.67
C ASP A 112 -3.85 6.53 12.21
N ALA A 113 -2.76 6.60 11.43
CA ALA A 113 -1.42 6.29 11.91
C ALA A 113 -0.35 7.04 11.13
N THR A 114 0.81 7.26 11.74
CA THR A 114 1.98 7.86 11.09
C THR A 114 3.27 7.24 11.61
N SER A 115 4.31 7.25 10.78
CA SER A 115 5.68 6.92 11.17
C SER A 115 6.66 7.83 10.44
N VAL A 116 7.75 8.17 11.09
CA VAL A 116 8.82 8.98 10.49
C VAL A 116 9.86 8.08 9.83
N ASP A 117 10.17 8.36 8.58
CA ASP A 117 11.33 7.84 7.85
C ASP A 117 11.87 8.87 6.86
N ALA A 118 13.06 9.38 7.12
CA ALA A 118 13.69 10.36 6.26
C ALA A 118 14.40 9.67 5.08
N GLY A 119 13.98 10.00 3.86
CA GLY A 119 14.61 9.48 2.65
C GLY A 119 13.74 9.70 1.42
N GLY A 120 14.34 9.55 0.24
CA GLY A 120 13.55 9.52 -0.98
C GLY A 120 12.99 8.12 -1.22
N LEU A 121 11.82 8.01 -1.83
CA LEU A 121 11.32 6.70 -2.25
C LEU A 121 12.28 6.05 -3.24
N PHE A 122 12.53 4.75 -3.05
CA PHE A 122 13.33 4.00 -3.98
C PHE A 122 12.70 4.03 -5.38
N ALA A 123 13.50 4.38 -6.39
CA ALA A 123 13.07 4.43 -7.79
C ALA A 123 12.95 3.03 -8.39
N SER A 124 11.96 2.27 -7.91
CA SER A 124 11.68 0.92 -8.36
C SER A 124 11.36 0.86 -9.86
N THR A 125 11.74 -0.25 -10.49
CA THR A 125 11.34 -0.59 -11.86
C THR A 125 10.12 -1.51 -11.92
N ALA A 126 9.55 -1.88 -10.77
CA ALA A 126 8.33 -2.68 -10.71
C ALA A 126 7.17 -1.92 -11.36
N ASP A 127 6.23 -2.64 -11.96
CA ASP A 127 5.01 -2.04 -12.48
C ASP A 127 4.08 -1.58 -11.36
N LEU A 128 3.15 -0.68 -11.69
CA LEU A 128 2.06 -0.32 -10.81
C LEU A 128 1.01 -1.43 -10.88
N SER A 129 0.76 -2.10 -9.77
CA SER A 129 -0.16 -3.24 -9.69
C SER A 129 -1.37 -2.92 -8.82
N ILE A 130 -2.56 -3.32 -9.27
CA ILE A 130 -3.78 -3.39 -8.46
C ILE A 130 -4.07 -4.86 -8.16
N GLY A 131 -4.10 -5.23 -6.88
CA GLY A 131 -4.18 -6.64 -6.44
C GLY A 131 -2.81 -7.32 -6.32
N GLY A 132 -2.81 -8.55 -5.79
CA GLY A 132 -1.60 -9.34 -5.51
C GLY A 132 -1.72 -10.22 -4.27
#